data_AF-Q2FRD8-F1
#
_entry.id   AF-Q2FRD8-F1
#
_cell.length_a   1.000
_cell.length_b   1.000
_cell.length_c   1.000
_cell.angle_alpha   90.00
_cell.angle_beta   90.00
_cell.angle_gamma   90.00
#
_symmetry.space_group_name_H-M   'P 1'
#
loop_
_entity.id
_entity.type
_entity.pdbx_description
1 polymer ?
#
loop_
_entity_poly.entity_id
_entity_poly.type
_entity_poly.pdbx_seq_one_letter_code
_entity_poly.pdbx_strand_id
1 'polypeptide(L)'
;MKSQDIAIVGILLAVGAIARFAALYAPLPPFLVPNFVIVFYCLAIMLVVPKFSQALGIGFIGGIISALISHSIFPPGNLISEPIGAVACLLVFQALKNRFAAAPSVATLVATFASGISFLCVVMLLVMVAPGLLFKAFNYESLYAFFSAMMVMIVIPTAIINTIIAQILYVPASRALSRRS
;
A
#
# COMPACT_ATOMS: atom_id res chain seq x y z
N MET A 1 -1.54 20.64 -8.36
CA MET A 1 -0.41 20.43 -7.44
C MET A 1 0.62 21.48 -7.77
N LYS A 2 1.18 22.14 -6.76
CA LYS A 2 2.34 23.00 -6.95
C LYS A 2 3.56 22.12 -7.23
N SER A 3 4.62 22.67 -7.83
CA SER A 3 5.85 21.90 -8.13
C SER A 3 6.45 21.25 -6.88
N GLN A 4 6.30 21.89 -5.71
CA GLN A 4 6.73 21.37 -4.41
C GLN A 4 5.99 20.09 -4.01
N ASP A 5 4.67 20.04 -4.20
CA ASP A 5 3.86 18.87 -3.87
C ASP A 5 4.29 17.64 -4.68
N ILE A 6 4.58 17.86 -5.97
CA ILE A 6 5.04 16.81 -6.88
C ILE A 6 6.42 16.31 -6.43
N ALA A 7 7.32 17.21 -6.02
CA ALA A 7 8.62 16.84 -5.49
C ALA A 7 8.51 16.03 -4.20
N ILE A 8 7.64 16.42 -3.26
CA ILE A 8 7.40 15.70 -2.00
C ILE A 8 6.91 14.27 -2.29
N VAL A 9 5.92 14.14 -3.17
CA VAL A 9 5.40 12.84 -3.61
C VAL A 9 6.51 11.99 -4.22
N GLY A 10 7.31 12.55 -5.14
CA GLY A 10 8.40 11.84 -5.80
C GLY A 10 9.47 11.35 -4.83
N ILE A 11 9.89 12.21 -3.89
CA ILE A 11 10.88 11.87 -2.86
C ILE A 11 10.35 10.76 -1.96
N LEU A 12 9.11 10.87 -1.47
CA LEU A 12 8.52 9.85 -0.60
C LEU A 12 8.36 8.51 -1.32
N LEU A 13 7.92 8.50 -2.57
CA LEU A 13 7.84 7.27 -3.38
C LEU A 13 9.22 6.65 -3.61
N ALA A 14 10.26 7.45 -3.85
CA ALA A 14 11.63 6.96 -3.98
C ALA A 14 12.14 6.34 -2.67
N VAL A 15 11.88 6.99 -1.52
CA VAL A 15 12.20 6.42 -0.20
C VAL A 15 11.44 5.12 0.03
N GLY A 16 10.16 5.06 -0.36
CA GLY A 16 9.37 3.83 -0.28
C GLY A 16 9.90 2.70 -1.16
N ALA A 17 10.40 3.01 -2.36
CA ALA A 17 11.04 2.06 -3.24
C ALA A 17 12.32 1.49 -2.61
N ILE A 18 13.17 2.36 -2.05
CA ILE A 18 14.42 1.95 -1.38
C ILE A 18 14.11 1.13 -0.12
N ALA A 19 13.15 1.55 0.70
CA ALA A 19 12.74 0.83 1.89
C ALA A 19 12.20 -0.56 1.55
N ARG A 20 11.38 -0.66 0.50
CA ARG A 20 10.89 -1.95 -0.02
C ARG A 20 12.01 -2.81 -0.54
N PHE A 21 12.96 -2.24 -1.29
CA PHE A 21 14.13 -2.96 -1.75
C PHE A 21 14.94 -3.51 -0.57
N ALA A 22 15.26 -2.68 0.43
CA ALA A 22 15.98 -3.12 1.62
C ALA A 22 15.23 -4.21 2.41
N ALA A 23 13.90 -4.13 2.47
CA ALA A 23 13.05 -5.14 3.11
C ALA A 23 13.16 -6.54 2.49
N LEU A 24 13.39 -6.61 1.17
CA LEU A 24 13.55 -7.87 0.46
C LEU A 24 14.85 -8.58 0.86
N TYR A 25 15.86 -7.84 1.31
CA TYR A 25 17.16 -8.39 1.75
C TYR A 25 17.29 -8.48 3.28
N ALA A 26 16.30 -8.00 4.02
CA ALA A 26 16.26 -8.16 5.46
C ALA A 26 16.00 -9.64 5.82
N PRO A 27 16.49 -10.14 6.97
CA PRO A 27 16.22 -11.49 7.47
C PRO A 27 14.79 -11.59 8.01
N LEU A 28 13.81 -11.22 7.19
CA LEU A 28 12.38 -11.36 7.46
C LEU A 28 11.91 -12.71 6.92
N PRO A 29 10.90 -13.34 7.56
CA PRO A 29 10.27 -14.52 6.98
C PRO A 29 9.79 -14.21 5.55
N PRO A 30 9.94 -15.12 4.57
CA PRO A 30 9.61 -14.86 3.16
C PRO A 30 8.16 -14.41 2.93
N PHE A 31 7.27 -14.81 3.83
CA PHE A 31 5.84 -14.49 3.84
C PHE A 31 5.53 -13.14 4.50
N LEU A 32 6.50 -12.49 5.14
CA LEU A 32 6.33 -11.25 5.91
C LEU A 32 7.19 -10.12 5.33
N VAL A 33 7.14 -9.90 4.03
CA VAL A 33 7.78 -8.74 3.39
C VAL A 33 6.73 -7.62 3.24
N PRO A 34 6.67 -6.65 4.16
CA PRO A 34 5.66 -5.60 4.11
C PRO A 34 5.85 -4.71 2.89
N ASN A 35 4.74 -4.24 2.32
CA ASN A 35 4.81 -3.26 1.25
C ASN A 35 5.00 -1.85 1.80
N PHE A 36 6.27 -1.45 1.96
CA PHE A 36 6.64 -0.11 2.42
C PHE A 36 6.22 1.00 1.47
N VAL A 37 6.04 0.74 0.17
CA VAL A 37 5.57 1.76 -0.78
C VAL A 37 4.20 2.31 -0.36
N ILE A 38 3.36 1.47 0.26
CA ILE A 38 2.06 1.87 0.83
C ILE A 38 2.21 2.96 1.88
N VAL A 39 3.12 2.78 2.83
CA VAL A 39 3.35 3.74 3.91
C VAL A 39 3.72 5.10 3.34
N PHE A 40 4.66 5.10 2.39
CA PHE A 40 5.20 6.35 1.86
C PHE A 40 4.26 7.06 0.89
N TYR A 41 3.48 6.34 0.07
CA TYR A 41 2.44 7.00 -0.71
C TYR A 41 1.31 7.50 0.17
N CYS A 42 0.91 6.77 1.22
CA CYS A 42 -0.09 7.24 2.17
C CYS A 42 0.40 8.52 2.84
N LEU A 43 1.65 8.53 3.29
CA LEU A 43 2.29 9.70 3.88
C LEU A 43 2.29 10.89 2.91
N ALA A 44 2.66 10.68 1.64
CA ALA A 44 2.63 11.72 0.63
C ALA A 44 1.22 12.29 0.42
N ILE A 45 0.20 11.42 0.36
CA ILE A 45 -1.21 11.80 0.22
C ILE A 45 -1.68 12.61 1.42
N MET A 46 -1.31 12.22 2.64
CA MET A 46 -1.70 12.93 3.86
C MET A 46 -1.04 14.30 3.99
N LEU A 47 0.22 14.43 3.53
CA LEU A 47 0.97 15.69 3.59
C LEU A 47 0.53 16.69 2.50
N VAL A 48 0.24 16.20 1.30
CA VAL A 48 -0.12 17.06 0.15
C VAL A 48 -1.64 17.28 0.04
N VAL A 49 -2.44 16.32 0.50
CA VAL A 49 -3.90 16.27 0.31
C VAL A 49 -4.30 16.50 -1.16
N PRO A 50 -3.87 15.60 -2.07
CA PRO A 50 -4.10 15.75 -3.51
C PRO A 50 -5.58 15.58 -3.89
N LYS A 51 -5.92 15.95 -5.12
CA LYS A 51 -7.24 15.63 -5.71
C LYS A 51 -7.35 14.13 -6.00
N PHE A 52 -8.58 13.63 -6.18
CA PHE A 52 -8.85 12.22 -6.48
C PHE A 52 -8.02 11.66 -7.66
N SER A 53 -8.01 12.36 -8.80
CA SER A 53 -7.21 11.96 -9.98
C SER A 53 -5.71 11.91 -9.71
N GLN A 54 -5.21 12.79 -8.84
CA GLN A 54 -3.79 12.80 -8.45
C GLN A 54 -3.46 11.66 -7.49
N ALA A 55 -4.34 11.34 -6.53
CA ALA A 55 -4.17 10.18 -5.66
C ALA A 55 -4.16 8.86 -6.45
N LEU A 56 -5.02 8.74 -7.46
CA LEU A 56 -4.98 7.60 -8.39
C LEU A 56 -3.62 7.51 -9.11
N GLY A 57 -3.10 8.62 -9.62
CA GLY A 57 -1.77 8.65 -10.25
C GLY A 57 -0.63 8.27 -9.30
N ILE A 58 -0.66 8.76 -8.06
CA ILE A 58 0.30 8.41 -7.01
C ILE A 58 0.24 6.90 -6.71
N GLY A 59 -0.96 6.36 -6.51
CA GLY A 59 -1.16 4.93 -6.27
C GLY A 59 -0.74 4.08 -7.46
N PHE A 60 -0.97 4.53 -8.70
CA PHE A 60 -0.54 3.83 -9.91
C PHE A 60 0.98 3.76 -10.02
N ILE A 61 1.68 4.87 -9.80
CA ILE A 61 3.16 4.88 -9.76
C ILE A 61 3.66 4.01 -8.61
N GLY A 62 3.03 4.08 -7.43
CA GLY A 62 3.30 3.19 -6.31
C GLY A 62 3.11 1.71 -6.68
N GLY A 63 2.09 1.40 -7.48
CA GLY A 63 1.82 0.08 -8.05
C GLY A 63 2.91 -0.39 -9.01
N ILE A 64 3.39 0.47 -9.91
CA ILE A 64 4.53 0.17 -10.80
C ILE A 64 5.77 -0.15 -9.97
N ILE A 65 6.12 0.70 -9.01
CA ILE A 65 7.27 0.48 -8.11
C ILE A 65 7.11 -0.85 -7.36
N SER A 66 5.91 -1.08 -6.82
CA SER A 66 5.60 -2.30 -6.08
C SER A 66 5.57 -3.54 -6.95
N ALA A 67 5.32 -3.43 -8.25
CA ALA A 67 5.36 -4.54 -9.21
C ALA A 67 6.79 -4.86 -9.65
N LEU A 68 7.64 -3.83 -9.84
CA LEU A 68 9.03 -4.00 -10.24
C LEU A 68 9.91 -4.54 -9.11
N ILE A 69 9.64 -4.13 -7.86
CA ILE A 69 10.45 -4.47 -6.69
C ILE A 69 9.65 -5.45 -5.81
N SER A 70 9.41 -6.68 -6.27
CA SER A 70 8.61 -7.65 -5.50
C SER A 70 8.92 -9.11 -5.76
N HIS A 71 8.81 -9.92 -4.70
CA HIS A 71 8.72 -11.39 -4.76
C HIS A 71 7.26 -11.90 -4.71
N SER A 72 6.28 -11.04 -4.99
CA SER A 72 4.87 -11.45 -4.96
C SER A 72 4.53 -12.48 -6.05
N ILE A 73 3.53 -13.32 -5.78
CA ILE A 73 3.05 -14.39 -6.68
C ILE A 73 2.55 -13.81 -8.01
N PHE A 74 2.00 -12.59 -7.99
CA PHE A 74 1.55 -11.89 -9.20
C PHE A 74 1.86 -10.39 -9.09
N PRO A 75 3.10 -9.97 -9.40
CA PRO A 75 3.53 -8.58 -9.26
C PRO A 75 2.64 -7.55 -9.99
N PRO A 76 2.07 -7.83 -11.19
CA PRO A 76 1.17 -6.89 -11.87
C PRO A 76 -0.13 -6.59 -11.10
N GLY A 77 -0.54 -7.43 -10.15
CA GLY A 77 -1.72 -7.15 -9.32
C GLY A 77 -1.61 -5.83 -8.54
N ASN A 78 -0.38 -5.40 -8.24
CA ASN A 78 -0.11 -4.13 -7.55
C ASN A 78 -0.50 -2.89 -8.37
N LEU A 79 -0.59 -3.00 -9.70
CA LEU A 79 -1.06 -1.91 -10.57
C LEU A 79 -2.53 -1.58 -10.34
N ILE A 80 -3.32 -2.54 -9.84
CA ILE A 80 -4.75 -2.37 -9.54
C ILE A 80 -4.95 -2.08 -8.05
N SER A 81 -4.26 -2.82 -7.19
CA SER A 81 -4.48 -2.70 -5.74
C SER A 81 -4.00 -1.38 -5.16
N GLU A 82 -2.84 -0.86 -5.60
CA GLU A 82 -2.26 0.35 -5.00
C GLU A 82 -3.02 1.64 -5.33
N PRO A 83 -3.59 1.84 -6.55
CA PRO A 83 -4.55 2.92 -6.77
C PRO A 83 -5.76 2.88 -5.83
N ILE A 84 -6.30 1.69 -5.56
CA ILE A 84 -7.44 1.53 -4.64
C ILE A 84 -7.02 1.89 -3.22
N GLY A 85 -5.85 1.43 -2.77
CA GLY A 85 -5.27 1.81 -1.48
C GLY A 85 -5.03 3.32 -1.35
N ALA A 86 -4.47 3.96 -2.37
CA ALA A 86 -4.21 5.40 -2.40
C ALA A 86 -5.51 6.23 -2.30
N VAL A 87 -6.56 5.82 -3.03
CA VAL A 87 -7.88 6.46 -2.94
C VAL A 87 -8.49 6.26 -1.57
N ALA A 88 -8.44 5.03 -1.02
CA ALA A 88 -8.94 4.74 0.31
C ALA A 88 -8.22 5.60 1.38
N CYS A 89 -6.89 5.74 1.27
CA CYS A 89 -6.10 6.62 2.14
C CYS A 89 -6.62 8.07 2.09
N LEU A 90 -6.79 8.62 0.88
CA LEU A 90 -7.25 10.00 0.70
C LEU A 90 -8.63 10.22 1.32
N LEU A 91 -9.59 9.33 1.04
CA LEU A 91 -10.97 9.48 1.52
C LEU A 91 -11.04 9.41 3.05
N VAL A 92 -10.39 8.41 3.64
CA VAL A 92 -10.38 8.23 5.11
C VAL A 92 -9.63 9.37 5.79
N PHE A 93 -8.49 9.80 5.25
CA PHE A 93 -7.74 10.91 5.81
C PHE A 93 -8.55 12.22 5.75
N GLN A 94 -9.21 12.52 4.64
CA GLN A 94 -10.06 13.71 4.54
C GLN A 94 -11.23 13.69 5.52
N ALA A 95 -11.83 12.52 5.77
CA ALA A 95 -12.92 12.37 6.73
C ALA A 95 -12.46 12.55 8.19
N LEU A 96 -11.21 12.17 8.52
CA LEU A 96 -10.74 12.09 9.90
C LEU A 96 -9.74 13.19 10.33
N LYS A 97 -9.06 13.87 9.40
CA LYS A 97 -7.93 14.78 9.70
C LYS A 97 -8.24 15.90 10.71
N ASN A 98 -9.51 16.33 10.79
CA ASN A 98 -9.95 17.40 11.69
C ASN A 98 -10.66 16.88 12.95
N ARG A 99 -10.81 15.55 13.09
CA ARG A 99 -11.64 14.91 14.13
C ARG A 99 -10.84 13.99 15.03
N PHE A 100 -9.71 13.46 14.56
CA PHE A 100 -8.98 12.42 15.27
C PHE A 100 -7.47 12.55 15.08
N ALA A 101 -6.70 12.57 16.18
CA ALA A 101 -5.24 12.69 16.12
C ALA A 101 -4.56 11.47 15.49
N ALA A 102 -5.20 10.30 15.55
CA ALA A 102 -4.74 9.08 14.88
C ALA A 102 -5.34 8.91 13.46
N ALA A 103 -5.85 9.99 12.84
CA ALA A 103 -6.27 9.97 11.45
C ALA A 103 -5.22 9.36 10.49
N PRO A 104 -3.90 9.61 10.65
CA PRO A 104 -2.89 8.99 9.81
C PRO A 104 -2.80 7.47 9.95
N SER A 105 -2.88 6.97 11.19
CA SER A 105 -2.97 5.53 11.47
C SER A 105 -4.16 4.91 10.76
N VAL A 106 -5.37 5.46 10.96
CA VAL A 106 -6.60 4.87 10.45
C VAL A 106 -6.63 4.92 8.92
N ALA A 107 -6.19 6.02 8.31
CA ALA A 107 -6.10 6.14 6.86
C ALA A 107 -5.14 5.12 6.25
N THR A 108 -3.98 4.92 6.86
CA THR A 108 -2.98 3.95 6.37
C THR A 108 -3.44 2.50 6.58
N LEU A 109 -4.11 2.22 7.71
CA LEU A 109 -4.67 0.91 8.01
C LEU A 109 -5.71 0.52 6.95
N VAL A 110 -6.69 1.41 6.70
CA VAL A 110 -7.74 1.17 5.71
C VAL A 110 -7.15 1.09 4.31
N ALA A 111 -6.18 1.94 3.96
CA ALA A 111 -5.49 1.87 2.68
C ALA A 111 -4.77 0.54 2.47
N THR A 112 -4.10 0.02 3.50
CA THR A 112 -3.37 -1.24 3.42
C THR A 112 -4.33 -2.42 3.30
N PHE A 113 -5.46 -2.43 4.02
CA PHE A 113 -6.49 -3.44 3.83
C PHE A 113 -7.14 -3.35 2.45
N ALA A 114 -7.49 -2.14 1.99
CA ALA A 114 -8.09 -1.94 0.68
C ALA A 114 -7.16 -2.43 -0.44
N SER A 115 -5.87 -2.10 -0.36
CA SER A 115 -4.86 -2.62 -1.30
C SER A 115 -4.71 -4.14 -1.17
N GLY A 116 -4.51 -4.67 0.04
CA GLY A 116 -4.30 -6.10 0.28
C GLY A 116 -5.48 -6.97 -0.17
N ILE A 117 -6.71 -6.59 0.15
CA ILE A 117 -7.93 -7.29 -0.28
C ILE A 117 -8.06 -7.23 -1.80
N SER A 118 -7.86 -6.06 -2.40
CA SER A 118 -7.93 -5.90 -3.86
C SER A 118 -6.89 -6.75 -4.58
N PHE A 119 -5.67 -6.81 -4.04
CA PHE A 119 -4.60 -7.67 -4.55
C PHE A 119 -5.01 -9.16 -4.51
N LEU A 120 -5.53 -9.64 -3.38
CA LEU A 120 -6.00 -11.03 -3.27
C LEU A 120 -7.17 -11.33 -4.20
N CYS A 121 -8.11 -10.39 -4.38
CA CYS A 121 -9.21 -10.56 -5.34
C CYS A 121 -8.70 -10.68 -6.78
N VAL A 122 -7.70 -9.88 -7.18
CA VAL A 122 -7.08 -9.97 -8.51
C VAL A 122 -6.40 -11.32 -8.70
N VAL A 123 -5.65 -11.79 -7.70
CA VAL A 123 -5.00 -13.12 -7.74
C VAL A 123 -6.05 -14.23 -7.84
N MET A 124 -7.15 -14.15 -7.07
CA MET A 124 -8.23 -15.13 -7.09
C MET A 124 -8.93 -15.18 -8.46
N LEU A 125 -9.21 -14.02 -9.05
CA LEU A 125 -9.80 -13.93 -10.40
C LEU A 125 -8.88 -14.57 -11.43
N LEU A 126 -7.58 -14.29 -11.36
CA LEU A 126 -6.60 -14.89 -12.26
C LEU A 126 -6.56 -16.42 -12.15
N VAL A 127 -6.59 -16.95 -10.92
CA VAL A 127 -6.69 -18.40 -10.69
C VAL A 127 -7.97 -18.97 -11.30
N MET A 128 -9.09 -18.26 -11.21
CA MET A 128 -10.38 -18.69 -11.77
C MET A 128 -10.46 -18.62 -13.30
N VAL A 129 -9.74 -17.69 -13.95
CA VAL A 129 -9.82 -17.45 -15.40
C VAL A 129 -8.71 -18.15 -16.19
N ALA A 130 -7.61 -18.55 -15.55
CA ALA A 130 -6.49 -19.25 -16.19
C ALA A 130 -6.45 -20.75 -15.81
N PRO A 131 -7.22 -21.63 -16.50
CA PRO A 131 -7.31 -23.05 -16.16
C PRO A 131 -6.01 -23.86 -16.31
N GLY A 132 -4.94 -23.29 -16.86
CA GLY A 132 -3.69 -24.00 -17.18
C GLY A 132 -2.53 -23.90 -16.18
N LEU A 133 -2.43 -22.82 -15.38
CA LEU A 133 -1.23 -22.59 -14.55
C LEU A 133 -1.42 -22.92 -13.05
N LEU A 134 -2.64 -22.79 -12.51
CA LEU A 134 -2.91 -22.93 -11.06
C LEU A 134 -4.15 -23.78 -10.72
N PHE A 135 -4.98 -24.13 -11.71
CA PHE A 135 -6.27 -24.81 -11.49
C PHE A 135 -6.14 -26.27 -11.05
N LYS A 136 -5.04 -26.94 -11.37
CA LYS A 136 -4.86 -28.37 -11.08
C LYS A 136 -4.55 -28.67 -9.60
N ALA A 137 -4.27 -27.63 -8.80
CA ALA A 137 -3.92 -27.74 -7.38
C ALA A 137 -4.97 -27.17 -6.42
N PHE A 138 -6.00 -26.45 -6.90
CA PHE A 138 -6.93 -25.72 -6.04
C PHE A 138 -8.41 -26.14 -6.24
N ASN A 139 -8.97 -26.88 -5.29
CA ASN A 139 -10.41 -26.99 -5.07
C ASN A 139 -11.01 -25.67 -4.52
N TYR A 140 -12.32 -25.47 -4.59
CA TYR A 140 -12.98 -24.28 -4.03
C TYR A 140 -12.68 -24.08 -2.52
N GLU A 141 -12.58 -25.16 -1.74
CA GLU A 141 -12.14 -25.15 -0.34
C GLU A 141 -10.74 -24.56 -0.16
N SER A 142 -9.83 -24.90 -1.08
CA SER A 142 -8.46 -24.41 -1.04
C SER A 142 -8.33 -22.95 -1.49
N LEU A 143 -9.31 -22.39 -2.21
CA LEU A 143 -9.33 -20.94 -2.52
C LEU A 143 -9.68 -20.12 -1.27
N TYR A 144 -10.65 -20.56 -0.48
CA TYR A 144 -10.96 -19.92 0.80
C TYR A 144 -9.79 -20.07 1.79
N ALA A 145 -9.21 -21.27 1.88
CA ALA A 145 -8.01 -21.50 2.68
C ALA A 145 -6.82 -20.63 2.23
N PHE A 146 -6.63 -20.47 0.92
CA PHE A 146 -5.60 -19.58 0.37
C PHE A 146 -5.85 -18.12 0.74
N PHE A 147 -7.07 -17.62 0.54
CA PHE A 147 -7.42 -16.23 0.85
C PHE A 147 -7.22 -15.93 2.34
N SER A 148 -7.74 -16.80 3.22
CA SER A 148 -7.60 -16.66 4.66
C SER A 148 -6.14 -16.76 5.12
N ALA A 149 -5.35 -17.69 4.57
CA ALA A 149 -3.93 -17.80 4.86
C ALA A 149 -3.16 -16.54 4.44
N MET A 150 -3.40 -16.00 3.23
CA MET A 150 -2.74 -14.78 2.76
C MET A 150 -3.18 -13.55 3.57
N MET A 151 -4.43 -13.49 4.03
CA MET A 151 -4.90 -12.45 4.94
C MET A 151 -4.12 -12.45 6.26
N VAL A 152 -3.98 -13.62 6.90
CA VAL A 152 -3.31 -13.76 8.20
C VAL A 152 -1.80 -13.59 8.08
N MET A 153 -1.19 -14.13 7.02
CA MET A 153 0.27 -14.14 6.87
C MET A 153 0.83 -12.85 6.28
N ILE A 154 0.08 -12.19 5.39
CA ILE A 154 0.59 -11.04 4.62
C ILE A 154 -0.17 -9.76 4.97
N VAL A 155 -1.49 -9.73 4.74
CA VAL A 155 -2.25 -8.46 4.77
C VAL A 155 -2.35 -7.89 6.17
N ILE A 156 -2.73 -8.70 7.16
CA ILE A 156 -2.86 -8.25 8.54
C ILE A 156 -1.52 -7.76 9.09
N PRO A 157 -0.40 -8.53 9.03
CA PRO A 157 0.87 -8.04 9.54
C PRO A 157 1.38 -6.81 8.80
N THR A 158 1.23 -6.76 7.47
CA THR A 158 1.60 -5.59 6.68
C THR A 158 0.79 -4.36 7.09
N ALA A 159 -0.52 -4.52 7.33
CA ALA A 159 -1.39 -3.43 7.78
C ALA A 159 -0.97 -2.91 9.16
N ILE A 160 -0.61 -3.79 10.09
CA ILE A 160 -0.12 -3.40 11.43
C ILE A 160 1.20 -2.62 11.30
N ILE A 161 2.19 -3.18 10.60
CA ILE A 161 3.51 -2.55 10.41
C ILE A 161 3.34 -1.18 9.73
N ASN A 162 2.58 -1.12 8.63
CA ASN A 162 2.39 0.11 7.88
C ASN A 162 1.70 1.19 8.71
N THR A 163 0.70 0.81 9.51
CA THR A 163 -0.03 1.72 10.39
C THR A 163 0.88 2.33 11.45
N ILE A 164 1.71 1.50 12.09
CA ILE A 164 2.67 1.96 13.10
C ILE A 164 3.68 2.93 12.47
N ILE A 165 4.26 2.55 11.33
CA ILE A 165 5.29 3.38 10.68
C ILE A 165 4.69 4.69 10.19
N ALA A 166 3.51 4.68 9.56
CA ALA A 166 2.85 5.90 9.10
C ALA A 166 2.57 6.87 10.26
N GLN A 167 2.11 6.36 11.40
CA GLN A 167 1.85 7.20 12.57
C GLN A 167 3.13 7.83 13.13
N ILE A 168 4.22 7.05 13.20
CA ILE A 168 5.53 7.53 13.66
C ILE A 168 6.10 8.57 12.69
N LEU A 169 6.01 8.34 11.38
CA LEU A 169 6.59 9.21 10.35
C LEU A 169 5.75 10.47 10.08
N TYR A 170 4.44 10.44 10.30
CA TYR A 170 3.57 11.57 10.01
C TYR A 170 3.90 12.81 10.85
N VAL A 171 4.18 12.63 12.14
CA VAL A 171 4.52 13.73 13.06
C VAL A 171 5.79 14.49 12.66
N PRO A 172 6.95 13.83 12.44
CA PRO A 172 8.16 14.53 12.01
C PRO A 172 8.05 15.07 10.58
N ALA A 173 7.41 14.35 9.67
CA ALA A 173 7.27 14.79 8.27
C ALA A 173 6.38 16.04 8.14
N SER A 174 5.26 16.09 8.87
CA SER A 174 4.38 17.27 8.89
C SER A 174 5.08 18.50 9.48
N ARG A 175 5.85 18.34 10.56
CA ARG A 175 6.65 19.43 11.15
C ARG A 175 7.77 19.92 10.24
N ALA A 176 8.44 19.02 9.52
CA ALA A 176 9.51 19.40 8.60
C ALA A 176 8.97 20.24 7.44
N LEU A 177 7.76 19.94 6.98
CA LEU A 177 7.09 20.68 5.91
C LEU A 177 6.45 21.99 6.39
N SER A 178 5.84 22.02 7.58
CA SER A 178 5.23 23.23 8.15
C SER A 178 6.26 24.29 8.56
N ARG A 179 7.53 23.91 8.80
CA ARG A 179 8.63 24.87 9.06
C ARG A 179 9.00 25.72 7.85
N ARG A 180 8.47 25.43 6.66
CA ARG A 180 8.77 26.15 5.41
C ARG A 180 7.60 26.99 4.87
N SER A 181 6.44 26.99 5.55
CA SER A 181 5.25 27.77 5.15
C SER A 181 5.14 29.08 5.91
#